data_AF-A0A8J4XPZ5-F1
#
_entry.id   AF-A0A8J4XPZ5-F1
#
_cell.length_a   1.000
_cell.length_b   1.000
_cell.length_c   1.000
_cell.angle_alpha   90.00
_cell.angle_beta   90.00
_cell.angle_gamma   90.00
#
_symmetry.space_group_name_H-M   'P 1'
#
loop_
_entity.id
_entity.type
_entity.pdbx_description
1 polymer ?
#
loop_
_entity_poly.entity_id
_entity_poly.type
_entity_poly.pdbx_seq_one_letter_code
_entity_poly.pdbx_strand_id
1 'polypeptide(L)'
;MPVFSTKPTTCGPRSSMMEGSGTLEQQLEATRQKAAEVRARRSDLKKIEDLGQILEEHLILDNRYTEHSTVGLAQQWDQLDQLGMRMQHNLEQQIQARNQSGVSEDALKEFSMMFKHFDKEKCGRLNHAEFKSCLRALGYDLPMIEEGQSDPEFEAILDVVDPNRDGAVSLQEYMAFMISKETENVHSSEEIQNAFRAIAAADRPYVLREELYQNLTKEMADYCVGRMKPYQDPKSGSNVPAALDYMDSHAAYSPSS
;
A
#
# COMPACT_ATOMS: atom_id res chain seq x y z
N MET A 1 -31.20 11.69 55.44
CA MET A 1 -29.87 11.47 54.85
C MET A 1 -30.07 10.92 53.44
N PRO A 2 -29.79 11.70 52.37
CA PRO A 2 -29.89 11.19 51.01
C PRO A 2 -28.53 10.64 50.56
N VAL A 3 -28.54 9.44 50.00
CA VAL A 3 -27.39 8.79 49.37
C VAL A 3 -27.26 9.35 47.96
N PHE A 4 -26.25 10.17 47.70
CA PHE A 4 -25.93 10.62 46.34
C PHE A 4 -24.98 9.62 45.68
N SER A 5 -25.54 8.89 44.71
CA SER A 5 -24.80 8.09 43.72
C SER A 5 -24.08 9.02 42.76
N THR A 6 -22.75 9.04 42.80
CA THR A 6 -21.91 9.71 41.81
C THR A 6 -21.33 8.66 40.87
N LYS A 7 -21.86 8.61 39.64
CA LYS A 7 -21.26 7.88 38.52
C LYS A 7 -19.90 8.51 38.18
N PRO A 8 -18.85 7.74 37.89
CA PRO A 8 -17.61 8.29 37.36
C PRO A 8 -17.81 8.69 35.90
N THR A 9 -17.85 10.00 35.63
CA THR A 9 -17.72 10.56 34.28
C THR A 9 -16.28 11.01 34.11
N THR A 10 -15.40 10.12 33.65
CA THR A 10 -14.07 10.49 33.16
C THR A 10 -13.82 9.74 31.86
N CYS A 11 -14.41 10.24 30.77
CA CYS A 11 -13.96 9.93 29.43
C CYS A 11 -12.61 10.63 29.25
N GLY A 12 -11.53 9.92 29.53
CA GLY A 12 -10.18 10.43 29.32
C GLY A 12 -9.87 10.59 27.82
N PRO A 13 -8.88 11.40 27.44
CA PRO A 13 -8.47 11.60 26.05
C PRO A 13 -8.08 10.29 25.32
N ARG A 14 -7.79 9.22 26.09
CA ARG A 14 -7.56 7.85 25.60
C ARG A 14 -8.75 7.23 24.86
N SER A 15 -10.00 7.49 25.25
CA SER A 15 -11.18 6.92 24.57
C SER A 15 -11.45 7.56 23.21
N SER A 16 -11.02 8.81 23.00
CA SER A 16 -11.21 9.52 21.72
C SER A 16 -10.28 9.06 20.59
N MET A 17 -9.40 8.10 20.85
CA MET A 17 -8.42 7.58 19.88
C MET A 17 -8.76 6.17 19.38
N MET A 18 -9.85 5.56 19.85
CA MET A 18 -10.17 4.15 19.58
C MET A 18 -11.44 3.92 18.74
N GLU A 19 -12.18 4.98 18.40
CA GLU A 19 -13.34 4.91 17.49
C GLU A 19 -13.00 5.56 16.14
N GLY A 20 -12.10 4.91 15.40
CA GLY A 20 -11.77 5.32 14.03
C GLY A 20 -12.81 4.81 13.04
N SER A 21 -13.91 5.52 12.84
CA SER A 21 -14.72 5.38 11.63
C SER A 21 -14.09 6.25 10.54
N GLY A 22 -13.50 5.63 9.51
CA GLY A 22 -12.79 6.33 8.43
C GLY A 22 -11.72 5.46 7.80
N THR A 23 -11.25 5.82 6.60
CA THR A 23 -10.20 5.08 5.87
C THR A 23 -8.86 5.16 6.61
N LEU A 24 -7.93 4.24 6.33
CA LEU A 24 -6.60 4.23 6.96
C LEU A 24 -5.85 5.56 6.76
N GLU A 25 -6.04 6.21 5.60
CA GLU A 25 -5.47 7.52 5.28
C GLU A 25 -6.07 8.63 6.13
N GLN A 26 -7.40 8.62 6.33
CA GLN A 26 -8.08 9.58 7.20
C GLN A 26 -7.65 9.42 8.67
N GLN A 27 -7.49 8.17 9.11
CA GLN A 27 -6.99 7.86 10.46
C GLN A 27 -5.54 8.29 10.65
N LEU A 28 -4.68 8.10 9.64
CA LEU A 28 -3.28 8.55 9.67
C LEU A 28 -3.21 10.07 9.77
N GLU A 29 -3.98 10.78 8.95
CA GLU A 29 -4.01 12.24 8.96
C GLU A 29 -4.52 12.80 10.29
N ALA A 30 -5.62 12.25 10.83
CA ALA A 30 -6.14 12.63 12.13
C ALA A 30 -5.11 12.36 13.26
N THR A 31 -4.38 11.26 13.18
CA THR A 31 -3.33 10.92 14.16
C THR A 31 -2.13 11.86 14.05
N ARG A 32 -1.73 12.24 12.84
CA ARG A 32 -0.68 13.24 12.60
C ARG A 32 -1.05 14.60 13.16
N GLN A 33 -2.28 15.05 12.95
CA GLN A 33 -2.79 16.31 13.51
C GLN A 33 -2.76 16.30 15.03
N LYS A 34 -3.32 15.26 15.68
CA LYS A 34 -3.28 15.13 17.15
C LYS A 34 -1.84 15.09 17.68
N ALA A 35 -0.92 14.39 17.02
CA ALA A 35 0.48 14.36 17.44
C ALA A 35 1.17 15.73 17.28
N ALA A 36 0.85 16.49 16.23
CA ALA A 36 1.35 17.85 16.05
C ALA A 36 0.84 18.79 17.15
N GLU A 37 -0.44 18.69 17.52
CA GLU A 37 -1.01 19.42 18.65
C GLU A 37 -0.33 19.10 19.97
N VAL A 38 -0.07 17.80 20.23
CA VAL A 38 0.68 17.36 21.40
C VAL A 38 2.07 18.00 21.37
N ARG A 39 2.82 17.93 20.28
CA ARG A 39 4.17 18.56 20.21
C ARG A 39 4.14 20.08 20.38
N ALA A 40 3.14 20.77 19.82
CA ALA A 40 3.02 22.22 19.95
C ALA A 40 2.88 22.68 21.42
N ARG A 41 2.18 21.89 22.23
CA ARG A 41 1.99 22.15 23.66
C ARG A 41 3.20 21.78 24.53
N ARG A 42 4.30 21.28 23.97
CA ARG A 42 5.54 20.98 24.73
C ARG A 42 6.11 22.22 25.42
N SER A 43 5.85 23.40 24.85
CA SER A 43 6.21 24.69 25.44
C SER A 43 5.52 24.95 26.78
N ASP A 44 4.30 24.46 26.99
CA ASP A 44 3.60 24.60 28.27
C ASP A 44 4.18 23.65 29.31
N LEU A 45 4.54 22.43 28.93
CA LEU A 45 5.26 21.51 29.82
C LEU A 45 6.62 22.12 30.25
N LYS A 46 7.31 22.83 29.35
CA LYS A 46 8.57 23.50 29.68
C LYS A 46 8.38 24.59 30.75
N LYS A 47 7.31 25.39 30.66
CA LYS A 47 7.00 26.38 31.71
C LYS A 47 6.77 25.70 33.07
N ILE A 48 6.15 24.52 33.09
CA ILE A 48 5.93 23.74 34.32
C ILE A 48 7.26 23.22 34.87
N GLU A 49 8.16 22.72 34.01
CA GLU A 49 9.51 22.29 34.39
C GLU A 49 10.31 23.47 34.98
N ASP A 50 10.30 24.63 34.34
CA ASP A 50 10.99 25.85 34.79
C ASP A 50 10.45 26.33 36.16
N LEU A 51 9.12 26.31 36.35
CA LEU A 51 8.50 26.63 37.65
C LEU A 51 8.85 25.60 38.73
N GLY A 52 8.92 24.33 38.36
CA GLY A 52 9.37 23.26 39.25
C GLY A 52 10.79 23.49 39.74
N GLN A 53 11.70 23.86 38.84
CA GLN A 53 13.07 24.18 39.19
C GLN A 53 13.16 25.35 40.17
N ILE A 54 12.39 26.43 39.95
CA ILE A 54 12.35 27.57 40.88
C ILE A 54 11.88 27.14 42.28
N LEU A 55 10.86 26.27 42.36
CA LEU A 55 10.38 25.75 43.65
C LEU A 55 11.46 24.91 44.35
N GLU A 56 12.18 24.08 43.61
CA GLU A 56 13.30 23.28 44.13
C GLU A 56 14.46 24.16 44.62
N GLU A 57 14.82 25.22 43.88
CA GLU A 57 15.83 26.20 44.29
C GLU A 57 15.46 26.91 45.60
N HIS A 58 14.17 27.12 45.84
CA HIS A 58 13.63 27.66 47.09
C HIS A 58 13.37 26.59 48.16
N LEU A 59 13.75 25.32 47.94
CA LEU A 59 13.54 24.18 48.83
C LEU A 59 12.05 23.90 49.15
N ILE A 60 11.14 24.30 48.26
CA ILE A 60 9.71 24.05 48.36
C ILE A 60 9.42 22.73 47.63
N LEU A 61 9.47 21.63 48.39
CA LEU A 61 9.32 20.27 47.85
C LEU A 61 7.88 19.77 47.85
N ASP A 62 7.00 20.38 48.65
CA ASP A 62 5.61 19.95 48.81
C ASP A 62 4.65 21.05 48.38
N ASN A 63 3.82 20.74 47.39
CA ASN A 63 2.82 21.65 46.86
C ASN A 63 1.42 21.10 47.17
N ARG A 64 0.83 21.54 48.28
CA ARG A 64 -0.52 21.14 48.72
C ARG A 64 -1.65 21.39 47.70
N TYR A 65 -1.39 22.14 46.63
CA TYR A 65 -2.37 22.48 45.60
C TYR A 65 -2.34 21.51 44.41
N THR A 66 -1.35 20.63 44.29
CA THR A 66 -1.26 19.65 43.21
C THR A 66 -0.55 18.38 43.67
N GLU A 67 -1.10 17.22 43.33
CA GLU A 67 -0.48 15.92 43.57
C GLU A 67 0.46 15.51 42.43
N HIS A 68 0.47 16.25 41.32
CA HIS A 68 1.30 15.97 40.17
C HIS A 68 2.71 16.55 40.31
N SER A 69 3.72 15.70 40.20
CA SER A 69 5.12 16.13 40.09
C SER A 69 5.45 16.58 38.67
N THR A 70 6.34 17.56 38.55
CA THR A 70 6.84 18.05 37.25
C THR A 70 7.49 16.93 36.44
N VAL A 71 8.30 16.10 37.08
CA VAL A 71 8.91 14.90 36.49
C VAL A 71 7.87 13.89 36.03
N GLY A 72 6.81 13.67 36.82
CA GLY A 72 5.73 12.75 36.47
C GLY A 72 4.93 13.22 35.27
N LEU A 73 4.65 14.53 35.18
CA LEU A 73 3.99 15.13 34.01
C LEU A 73 4.86 15.02 32.75
N ALA A 74 6.18 15.25 32.87
CA ALA A 74 7.10 15.09 31.75
C ALA A 74 7.15 13.64 31.25
N GLN A 75 7.20 12.66 32.16
CA GLN A 75 7.18 11.25 31.78
C GLN A 75 5.86 10.85 31.08
N GLN A 76 4.72 11.31 31.60
CA GLN A 76 3.42 11.05 30.97
C GLN A 76 3.32 11.68 29.57
N TRP A 77 3.94 12.83 29.38
CA TRP A 77 4.02 13.50 28.09
C TRP A 77 4.82 12.70 27.07
N ASP A 78 6.02 12.23 27.45
CA ASP A 78 6.87 11.42 26.58
C ASP A 78 6.17 10.12 26.17
N GLN A 79 5.43 9.50 27.10
CA GLN A 79 4.61 8.33 26.80
C GLN A 79 3.51 8.63 25.76
N LEU A 80 2.90 9.81 25.81
CA LEU A 80 1.87 10.22 24.86
C LEU A 80 2.47 10.48 23.47
N ASP A 81 3.61 11.16 23.38
CA ASP A 81 4.28 11.41 22.09
C ASP A 81 4.77 10.08 21.46
N GLN A 82 5.35 9.18 22.25
CA GLN A 82 5.72 7.83 21.79
C GLN A 82 4.52 7.00 21.34
N LEU A 83 3.37 7.13 21.99
CA LEU A 83 2.13 6.47 21.54
C LEU A 83 1.71 7.02 20.17
N GLY A 84 1.74 8.33 19.99
CA GLY A 84 1.42 8.98 18.72
C GLY A 84 2.34 8.52 17.59
N MET A 85 3.66 8.43 17.82
CA MET A 85 4.61 7.91 16.84
C MET A 85 4.33 6.45 16.47
N ARG A 86 4.07 5.59 17.44
CA ARG A 86 3.76 4.18 17.19
C ARG A 86 2.47 4.00 16.40
N MET A 87 1.43 4.78 16.70
CA MET A 87 0.19 4.75 15.94
C MET A 87 0.37 5.19 14.49
N GLN A 88 1.13 6.27 14.25
CA GLN A 88 1.45 6.73 12.90
C GLN A 88 2.21 5.66 12.12
N HIS A 89 3.27 5.10 12.72
CA HIS A 89 4.06 4.06 12.08
C HIS A 89 3.24 2.81 11.75
N ASN A 90 2.36 2.39 12.67
CA ASN A 90 1.50 1.24 12.44
C ASN A 90 0.51 1.46 11.28
N LEU A 91 -0.09 2.65 11.20
CA LEU A 91 -0.99 3.01 10.09
C LEU A 91 -0.23 3.14 8.76
N GLU A 92 0.96 3.73 8.77
CA GLU A 92 1.83 3.80 7.59
C GLU A 92 2.22 2.41 7.09
N GLN A 93 2.60 1.50 7.99
CA GLN A 93 2.89 0.11 7.61
C GLN A 93 1.66 -0.61 7.05
N GLN A 94 0.46 -0.39 7.61
CA GLN A 94 -0.77 -0.98 7.06
C GLN A 94 -1.11 -0.43 5.68
N ILE A 95 -0.99 0.89 5.47
CA ILE A 95 -1.19 1.52 4.16
C ILE A 95 -0.14 1.02 3.17
N GLN A 96 1.11 0.92 3.59
CA GLN A 96 2.20 0.42 2.76
C GLN A 96 2.01 -1.04 2.40
N ALA A 97 1.58 -1.90 3.34
CA ALA A 97 1.23 -3.28 3.05
C ALA A 97 0.07 -3.37 2.07
N ARG A 98 -0.99 -2.54 2.23
CA ARG A 98 -2.11 -2.44 1.27
C ARG A 98 -1.65 -2.00 -0.12
N ASN A 99 -0.77 -1.02 -0.20
CA ASN A 99 -0.25 -0.49 -1.46
C ASN A 99 0.79 -1.42 -2.11
N GLN A 100 1.60 -2.12 -1.31
CA GLN A 100 2.55 -3.14 -1.78
C GLN A 100 1.84 -4.38 -2.30
N SER A 101 0.67 -4.71 -1.74
CA SER A 101 -0.17 -5.73 -2.31
C SER A 101 -0.73 -5.36 -3.68
N GLY A 102 -0.60 -4.11 -4.17
CA GLY A 102 -0.85 -3.63 -5.55
C GLY A 102 -2.19 -3.98 -6.21
N VAL A 103 -3.05 -4.72 -5.52
CA VAL A 103 -4.33 -5.27 -5.95
C VAL A 103 -5.45 -4.46 -5.30
N SER A 104 -6.46 -4.09 -6.08
CA SER A 104 -7.63 -3.37 -5.57
C SER A 104 -8.45 -4.24 -4.60
N GLU A 105 -9.20 -3.62 -3.67
CA GLU A 105 -10.10 -4.37 -2.80
C GLU A 105 -11.14 -5.19 -3.57
N ASP A 106 -11.54 -4.72 -4.75
CA ASP A 106 -12.50 -5.41 -5.61
C ASP A 106 -11.84 -6.62 -6.29
N ALA A 107 -10.59 -6.53 -6.73
CA ALA A 107 -9.85 -7.70 -7.22
C ALA A 107 -9.61 -8.75 -6.12
N LEU A 108 -9.30 -8.34 -4.88
CA LEU A 108 -9.22 -9.27 -3.74
C LEU A 108 -10.56 -9.97 -3.46
N LYS A 109 -11.68 -9.26 -3.61
CA LYS A 109 -13.03 -9.84 -3.50
C LYS A 109 -13.30 -10.82 -4.64
N GLU A 110 -12.93 -10.49 -5.87
CA GLU A 110 -13.09 -11.36 -7.03
C GLU A 110 -12.29 -12.65 -6.86
N PHE A 111 -11.02 -12.58 -6.44
CA PHE A 111 -10.20 -13.76 -6.13
C PHE A 111 -10.86 -14.62 -5.05
N SER A 112 -11.34 -14.00 -3.98
CA SER A 112 -12.04 -14.71 -2.90
C SER A 112 -13.35 -15.35 -3.35
N MET A 113 -14.12 -14.67 -4.21
CA MET A 113 -15.37 -15.22 -4.77
C MET A 113 -15.08 -16.38 -5.71
N MET A 114 -14.02 -16.28 -6.52
CA MET A 114 -13.65 -17.33 -7.46
C MET A 114 -13.17 -18.58 -6.73
N PHE A 115 -12.31 -18.43 -5.71
CA PHE A 115 -11.91 -19.56 -4.87
C PHE A 115 -13.12 -20.29 -4.27
N LYS A 116 -14.07 -19.54 -3.68
CA LYS A 116 -15.29 -20.10 -3.09
C LYS A 116 -16.22 -20.79 -4.10
N HIS A 117 -16.19 -20.35 -5.36
CA HIS A 117 -16.98 -20.97 -6.41
C HIS A 117 -16.47 -22.38 -6.75
N PHE A 118 -15.15 -22.57 -6.72
CA PHE A 118 -14.50 -23.84 -7.01
C PHE A 118 -14.35 -24.74 -5.78
N ASP A 119 -14.28 -24.19 -4.56
CA ASP A 119 -14.31 -24.94 -3.28
C ASP A 119 -15.74 -25.40 -2.95
N LYS A 120 -16.26 -26.35 -3.74
CA LYS A 120 -17.64 -26.87 -3.60
C LYS A 120 -17.87 -27.53 -2.24
N GLU A 121 -16.83 -28.18 -1.70
CA GLU A 121 -16.90 -28.88 -0.42
C GLU A 121 -16.69 -27.95 0.79
N LYS A 122 -16.33 -26.69 0.56
CA LYS A 122 -16.04 -25.68 1.60
C LYS A 122 -14.97 -26.16 2.58
N CYS A 123 -14.02 -26.95 2.09
CA CYS A 123 -12.95 -27.49 2.90
C CYS A 123 -11.81 -26.47 3.08
N GLY A 124 -11.86 -25.34 2.37
CA GLY A 124 -10.85 -24.28 2.40
C GLY A 124 -9.61 -24.60 1.57
N ARG A 125 -9.69 -25.61 0.70
CA ARG A 125 -8.60 -26.10 -0.15
C ARG A 125 -9.14 -26.47 -1.53
N LEU A 126 -8.36 -26.25 -2.58
CA LEU A 126 -8.64 -26.70 -3.94
C LEU A 126 -7.64 -27.79 -4.30
N ASN A 127 -8.13 -28.93 -4.81
CA ASN A 127 -7.22 -29.89 -5.41
C ASN A 127 -6.61 -29.33 -6.71
N HIS A 128 -5.55 -29.94 -7.24
CA HIS A 128 -4.88 -29.43 -8.44
C HIS A 128 -5.81 -29.29 -9.66
N ALA A 129 -6.82 -30.16 -9.83
CA ALA A 129 -7.77 -30.08 -10.93
C ALA A 129 -8.74 -28.90 -10.78
N GLU A 130 -9.22 -28.65 -9.57
CA GLU A 130 -10.07 -27.50 -9.22
C GLU A 130 -9.28 -26.19 -9.34
N PHE A 131 -8.04 -26.17 -8.86
CA PHE A 131 -7.16 -25.02 -8.99
C PHE A 131 -6.84 -24.71 -10.46
N LYS A 132 -6.52 -25.72 -11.29
CA LYS A 132 -6.32 -25.55 -12.74
C LYS A 132 -7.57 -25.03 -13.45
N SER A 133 -8.75 -25.45 -13.01
CA SER A 133 -10.03 -24.97 -13.55
C SER A 133 -10.31 -23.52 -13.13
N CYS A 134 -9.96 -23.17 -11.89
CA CYS A 134 -10.06 -21.80 -11.38
C CYS A 134 -9.17 -20.82 -12.16
N LEU A 135 -7.90 -21.19 -12.41
CA LEU A 135 -6.98 -20.36 -13.21
C LEU A 135 -7.50 -20.12 -14.63
N ARG A 136 -8.05 -21.15 -15.29
CA ARG A 136 -8.67 -20.99 -16.62
C ARG A 136 -9.88 -20.05 -16.59
N ALA A 137 -10.71 -20.14 -15.55
CA ALA A 137 -11.86 -19.23 -15.38
C ALA A 137 -11.44 -17.77 -15.17
N LEU A 138 -10.27 -17.54 -14.60
CA LEU A 138 -9.65 -16.22 -14.44
C LEU A 138 -8.90 -15.73 -15.70
N GLY A 139 -8.90 -16.52 -16.78
CA GLY A 139 -8.30 -16.13 -18.05
C GLY A 139 -6.82 -16.52 -18.23
N TYR A 140 -6.25 -17.35 -17.35
CA TYR A 140 -4.93 -17.93 -17.61
C TYR A 140 -5.04 -18.95 -18.75
N ASP A 141 -4.26 -18.72 -19.82
CA ASP A 141 -4.23 -19.57 -21.01
C ASP A 141 -3.42 -20.84 -20.73
N LEU A 142 -4.02 -21.79 -20.01
CA LEU A 142 -3.43 -23.11 -19.76
C LEU A 142 -3.90 -24.08 -20.85
N PRO A 143 -2.97 -24.74 -21.58
CA PRO A 143 -3.33 -25.63 -22.67
C PRO A 143 -4.22 -26.79 -22.21
N MET A 144 -5.20 -27.16 -23.05
CA MET A 144 -6.00 -28.36 -22.84
C MET A 144 -5.15 -29.60 -23.12
N ILE A 145 -4.59 -30.16 -22.05
CA ILE A 145 -3.80 -31.39 -22.05
C ILE A 145 -4.67 -32.52 -21.47
N GLU A 146 -4.55 -33.74 -22.02
CA GLU A 146 -5.26 -34.93 -21.55
C GLU A 146 -4.92 -35.26 -20.09
N GLU A 147 -5.89 -35.81 -19.34
CA GLU A 147 -5.69 -36.25 -17.95
C GLU A 147 -4.52 -37.25 -17.86
N GLY A 148 -3.45 -36.85 -17.15
CA GLY A 148 -2.26 -37.68 -16.94
C GLY A 148 -1.00 -37.25 -17.69
N GLN A 149 -1.08 -36.24 -18.58
CA GLN A 149 0.10 -35.60 -19.16
C GLN A 149 0.55 -34.40 -18.32
N SER A 150 1.87 -34.24 -18.15
CA SER A 150 2.45 -33.11 -17.40
C SER A 150 2.26 -31.82 -18.19
N ASP A 151 1.65 -30.83 -17.55
CA ASP A 151 1.55 -29.47 -18.07
C ASP A 151 2.69 -28.65 -17.48
N PRO A 152 3.78 -28.39 -18.23
CA PRO A 152 4.97 -27.74 -17.68
C PRO A 152 4.70 -26.32 -17.16
N GLU A 153 3.70 -25.61 -17.71
CA GLU A 153 3.32 -24.28 -17.23
C GLU A 153 2.56 -24.37 -15.92
N PHE A 154 1.61 -25.30 -15.82
CA PHE A 154 0.89 -25.55 -14.57
C PHE A 154 1.81 -26.12 -13.48
N GLU A 155 2.76 -26.97 -13.84
CA GLU A 155 3.78 -27.51 -12.91
C GLU A 155 4.66 -26.39 -12.34
N ALA A 156 5.08 -25.43 -13.16
CA ALA A 156 5.83 -24.27 -12.69
C ALA A 156 4.99 -23.39 -11.73
N ILE A 157 3.68 -23.28 -11.97
CA ILE A 157 2.76 -22.63 -11.04
C ILE A 157 2.67 -23.43 -9.73
N LEU A 158 2.53 -24.75 -9.79
CA LEU A 158 2.48 -25.60 -8.61
C LEU A 158 3.77 -25.54 -7.78
N ASP A 159 4.95 -25.40 -8.39
CA ASP A 159 6.20 -25.23 -7.65
C ASP A 159 6.23 -23.95 -6.79
N VAL A 160 5.46 -22.93 -7.18
CA VAL A 160 5.32 -21.68 -6.42
C VAL A 160 4.21 -21.78 -5.38
N VAL A 161 3.09 -22.41 -5.73
CA VAL A 161 1.85 -22.40 -4.95
C VAL A 161 1.74 -23.56 -3.95
N ASP A 162 2.27 -24.73 -4.31
CA ASP A 162 2.27 -25.97 -3.53
C ASP A 162 3.69 -26.59 -3.53
N PRO A 163 4.69 -25.91 -2.93
CA PRO A 163 6.08 -26.38 -2.91
C PRO A 163 6.26 -27.67 -2.09
N ASN A 164 5.36 -27.92 -1.15
CA ASN A 164 5.26 -29.14 -0.35
C ASN A 164 4.61 -30.30 -1.11
N ARG A 165 4.01 -30.04 -2.27
CA ARG A 165 3.30 -31.01 -3.12
C ARG A 165 2.32 -31.85 -2.29
N ASP A 166 1.57 -31.19 -1.40
CA ASP A 166 0.56 -31.87 -0.57
C ASP A 166 -0.73 -32.19 -1.35
N GLY A 167 -0.80 -31.72 -2.61
CA GLY A 167 -1.88 -32.03 -3.55
C GLY A 167 -3.07 -31.08 -3.42
N ALA A 168 -3.00 -30.07 -2.56
CA ALA A 168 -4.12 -29.19 -2.27
C ALA A 168 -3.69 -27.75 -1.98
N VAL A 169 -4.12 -26.81 -2.81
CA VAL A 169 -3.86 -25.37 -2.67
C VAL A 169 -4.83 -24.75 -1.68
N SER A 170 -4.33 -24.20 -0.58
CA SER A 170 -5.13 -23.46 0.39
C SER A 170 -5.53 -22.07 -0.11
N LEU A 171 -6.56 -21.48 0.51
CA LEU A 171 -6.94 -20.10 0.23
C LEU A 171 -5.77 -19.12 0.40
N GLN A 172 -4.90 -19.35 1.39
CA GLN A 172 -3.76 -18.46 1.64
C GLN A 172 -2.73 -18.53 0.51
N GLU A 173 -2.39 -19.73 0.06
CA GLU A 173 -1.46 -19.95 -1.06
C GLU A 173 -2.03 -19.41 -2.37
N TYR A 174 -3.31 -19.66 -2.63
CA TYR A 174 -4.04 -19.10 -3.77
C TYR A 174 -4.01 -17.57 -3.76
N MET A 175 -4.37 -16.93 -2.64
CA MET A 175 -4.38 -15.47 -2.53
C MET A 175 -2.98 -14.89 -2.70
N ALA A 176 -1.96 -15.51 -2.09
CA ALA A 176 -0.58 -15.09 -2.24
C ALA A 176 -0.13 -15.17 -3.71
N PHE A 177 -0.50 -16.23 -4.42
CA PHE A 177 -0.23 -16.38 -5.85
C PHE A 177 -0.95 -15.35 -6.71
N MET A 178 -2.26 -15.19 -6.53
CA MET A 178 -3.05 -14.21 -7.28
C MET A 178 -2.55 -12.79 -7.05
N ILE A 179 -2.23 -12.43 -5.80
CA ILE A 179 -1.61 -11.15 -5.47
C ILE A 179 -0.24 -11.04 -6.15
N SER A 180 0.61 -12.06 -6.07
CA SER A 180 1.94 -12.03 -6.71
C SER A 180 1.87 -11.89 -8.22
N LYS A 181 0.85 -12.47 -8.88
CA LYS A 181 0.67 -12.38 -10.33
C LYS A 181 0.05 -11.06 -10.76
N GLU A 182 -0.89 -10.54 -9.99
CA GLU A 182 -1.48 -9.22 -10.22
C GLU A 182 -0.45 -8.09 -9.93
N THR A 183 0.51 -8.34 -9.03
CA THR A 183 1.58 -7.40 -8.66
C THR A 183 2.93 -7.64 -9.34
N GLU A 184 3.13 -8.80 -9.98
CA GLU A 184 4.13 -8.96 -11.02
C GLU A 184 3.75 -7.93 -12.08
N ASN A 185 4.40 -6.76 -12.07
CA ASN A 185 4.17 -5.65 -12.97
C ASN A 185 3.73 -6.14 -14.36
N VAL A 186 2.41 -6.19 -14.59
CA VAL A 186 1.79 -6.48 -15.89
C VAL A 186 1.92 -5.22 -16.72
N HIS A 187 3.16 -4.92 -17.02
CA HIS A 187 3.62 -3.97 -18.01
C HIS A 187 4.95 -4.57 -18.48
N SER A 188 4.95 -5.82 -18.96
CA SER A 188 6.12 -6.34 -19.68
C SER A 188 6.59 -5.23 -20.60
N SER A 189 7.90 -4.97 -20.67
CA SER A 189 8.44 -3.93 -21.56
C SER A 189 7.85 -4.08 -22.97
N GLU A 190 7.50 -5.31 -23.35
CA GLU A 190 6.83 -5.67 -24.59
C GLU A 190 5.37 -5.16 -24.70
N GLU A 191 4.55 -5.24 -23.65
CA GLU A 191 3.17 -4.72 -23.65
C GLU A 191 3.14 -3.19 -23.69
N ILE A 192 4.01 -2.53 -22.91
CA ILE A 192 4.18 -1.07 -22.99
C ILE A 192 4.61 -0.69 -24.41
N GLN A 193 5.60 -1.39 -24.97
CA GLN A 193 6.07 -1.13 -26.33
C GLN A 193 4.96 -1.38 -27.36
N ASN A 194 4.12 -2.40 -27.18
CA ASN A 194 2.99 -2.68 -28.06
C ASN A 194 1.88 -1.62 -27.94
N ALA A 195 1.61 -1.11 -26.75
CA ALA A 195 0.66 -0.01 -26.55
C ALA A 195 1.16 1.28 -27.22
N PHE A 196 2.45 1.62 -27.08
CA PHE A 196 3.03 2.76 -27.77
C PHE A 196 3.12 2.55 -29.29
N ARG A 197 3.38 1.32 -29.75
CA ARG A 197 3.33 0.95 -31.17
C ARG A 197 1.93 1.11 -31.75
N ALA A 198 0.88 0.81 -30.98
CA ALA A 198 -0.50 1.01 -31.39
C ALA A 198 -0.89 2.49 -31.50
N ILE A 199 -0.29 3.35 -30.69
CA ILE A 199 -0.47 4.81 -30.73
C ILE A 199 0.33 5.44 -31.88
N ALA A 200 1.53 4.92 -32.17
CA ALA A 200 2.37 5.40 -33.24
C ALA A 200 1.76 5.05 -34.61
N ALA A 201 1.43 6.07 -35.41
CA ALA A 201 0.94 5.81 -36.77
C ALA A 201 2.02 5.09 -37.59
N ALA A 202 1.65 3.99 -38.26
CA ALA A 202 2.50 3.24 -39.22
C ALA A 202 3.71 2.46 -38.66
N ASP A 203 3.56 1.79 -37.50
CA ASP A 203 4.54 0.83 -36.95
C ASP A 203 5.98 1.40 -36.82
N ARG A 204 6.05 2.71 -36.56
CA ARG A 204 7.32 3.43 -36.44
C ARG A 204 7.91 3.17 -35.06
N PRO A 205 9.25 3.08 -34.91
CA PRO A 205 9.92 2.84 -33.63
C PRO A 205 9.94 4.08 -32.69
N TYR A 206 9.04 5.05 -32.92
CA TYR A 206 8.91 6.28 -32.14
C TYR A 206 7.46 6.76 -32.15
N VAL A 207 7.07 7.52 -31.12
CA VAL A 207 5.74 8.13 -30.99
C VAL A 207 5.87 9.65 -30.99
N LEU A 208 4.93 10.36 -31.61
CA LEU A 208 4.91 11.82 -31.60
C LEU A 208 4.19 12.34 -30.34
N ARG A 209 4.64 13.50 -29.85
CA ARG A 209 3.98 14.20 -28.74
C ARG A 209 2.47 14.35 -28.97
N GLU A 210 2.09 14.74 -30.18
CA GLU A 210 0.69 14.95 -30.56
C GLU A 210 -0.12 13.64 -30.50
N GLU A 211 0.46 12.52 -30.90
CA GLU A 211 -0.19 11.21 -30.84
C GLU A 211 -0.46 10.80 -29.39
N LEU A 212 0.41 11.14 -28.44
CA LEU A 212 0.19 10.92 -27.01
C LEU A 212 -0.99 11.75 -26.49
N TYR A 213 -1.07 13.05 -26.81
CA TYR A 213 -2.17 13.90 -26.34
C TYR A 213 -3.52 13.58 -27.01
N GLN A 214 -3.51 12.92 -28.17
CA GLN A 214 -4.75 12.48 -28.85
C GLN A 214 -5.29 11.17 -28.29
N ASN A 215 -4.42 10.28 -27.80
CA ASN A 215 -4.80 8.94 -27.36
C ASN A 215 -4.77 8.74 -25.84
N LEU A 216 -4.13 9.64 -25.09
CA LEU A 216 -4.02 9.59 -23.63
C LEU A 216 -4.61 10.85 -22.98
N THR A 217 -4.90 10.76 -21.69
CA THR A 217 -5.28 11.94 -20.90
C THR A 217 -4.10 12.92 -20.82
N LYS A 218 -4.41 14.20 -20.62
CA LYS A 218 -3.39 15.26 -20.57
C LYS A 218 -2.28 14.96 -19.56
N GLU A 219 -2.64 14.47 -18.37
CA GLU A 219 -1.68 14.13 -17.30
C GLU A 219 -0.77 12.97 -17.68
N MET A 220 -1.30 11.93 -18.34
CA MET A 220 -0.53 10.79 -18.83
C MET A 220 0.42 11.19 -19.96
N ALA A 221 -0.06 12.00 -20.90
CA ALA A 221 0.76 12.51 -22.00
C ALA A 221 1.89 13.42 -21.50
N ASP A 222 1.60 14.33 -20.55
CA ASP A 222 2.60 15.18 -19.89
C ASP A 222 3.68 14.32 -19.19
N TYR A 223 3.26 13.25 -18.51
CA TYR A 223 4.17 12.30 -17.85
C TYR A 223 5.10 11.59 -18.85
N CYS A 224 4.56 11.06 -19.95
CA CYS A 224 5.35 10.39 -20.99
C CYS A 224 6.37 11.35 -21.64
N VAL A 225 5.94 12.57 -21.98
CA VAL A 225 6.81 13.60 -22.58
C VAL A 225 7.94 14.01 -21.63
N GLY A 226 7.70 14.01 -20.31
CA GLY A 226 8.71 14.35 -19.31
C GLY A 226 9.76 13.26 -19.06
N ARG A 227 9.44 11.98 -19.35
CA ARG A 227 10.30 10.82 -19.05
C ARG A 227 10.97 10.21 -20.27
N MET A 228 10.40 10.35 -21.46
CA MET A 228 10.92 9.71 -22.69
C MET A 228 12.03 10.53 -23.34
N LYS A 229 13.01 9.85 -23.91
CA LYS A 229 14.09 10.50 -24.67
C LYS A 229 13.60 10.89 -26.07
N PRO A 230 14.10 11.99 -26.64
CA PRO A 230 13.82 12.31 -28.05
C PRO A 230 14.43 11.24 -28.96
N TYR A 231 13.67 10.82 -29.98
CA TYR A 231 14.11 9.81 -30.94
C TYR A 231 15.19 10.36 -31.87
N GLN A 232 16.29 9.60 -32.02
CA GLN A 232 17.35 9.86 -32.98
C GLN A 232 17.31 8.81 -34.08
N ASP A 233 17.23 9.24 -35.33
CA ASP A 233 17.23 8.31 -36.46
C ASP A 233 18.63 7.70 -36.62
N PRO A 234 18.79 6.36 -36.49
CA PRO A 234 20.08 5.69 -36.60
C PRO A 234 20.71 5.78 -38.00
N LYS A 235 19.95 6.15 -39.04
CA LYS A 235 20.47 6.29 -40.42
C LYS A 235 20.95 7.69 -40.75
N SER A 236 20.31 8.72 -40.20
CA SER A 236 20.60 10.12 -40.53
C SER A 236 21.28 10.89 -39.40
N GLY A 237 21.36 10.32 -38.19
CA GLY A 237 21.88 10.99 -36.99
C GLY A 237 21.09 12.24 -36.60
N SER A 238 19.95 12.47 -37.23
CA SER A 238 19.13 13.67 -37.07
C SER A 238 17.99 13.38 -36.11
N ASN A 239 17.75 14.34 -35.20
CA ASN A 239 16.61 14.27 -34.29
C ASN A 239 15.33 14.51 -35.10
N VAL A 240 14.37 13.62 -34.99
CA VAL A 240 13.04 13.86 -35.56
C VAL A 240 12.29 14.82 -34.61
N PRO A 241 11.80 15.97 -35.07
CA PRO A 241 11.16 16.94 -34.20
C PRO A 241 9.92 16.35 -33.54
N ALA A 242 9.83 16.52 -32.21
CA ALA A 242 8.72 16.05 -31.37
C ALA A 242 8.49 14.52 -31.36
N ALA A 243 9.45 13.71 -31.83
CA ALA A 243 9.42 12.27 -31.71
C ALA A 243 10.08 11.80 -30.41
N LEU A 244 9.46 10.83 -29.75
CA LEU A 244 9.89 10.23 -28.51
C LEU A 244 10.18 8.74 -28.73
N ASP A 245 11.29 8.29 -28.19
CA ASP A 245 11.71 6.89 -28.24
C ASP A 245 11.06 6.12 -27.09
N TYR A 246 10.17 5.19 -27.45
CA TYR A 246 9.52 4.28 -26.50
C TYR A 246 10.22 2.91 -26.41
N MET A 247 11.19 2.62 -27.29
CA MET A 247 11.95 1.37 -27.31
C MET A 247 13.09 1.38 -26.28
N ASP A 248 13.70 2.54 -26.03
CA ASP A 248 14.72 2.73 -24.97
C ASP A 248 14.12 3.05 -23.58
N SER A 249 12.86 2.67 -23.36
CA SER A 249 12.09 3.01 -22.15
C SER A 249 12.45 2.18 -20.91
N HIS A 250 13.73 1.79 -20.74
CA HIS A 250 14.27 1.41 -19.43
C HIS A 250 14.20 2.55 -18.40
N ALA A 251 14.00 3.81 -18.84
CA ALA A 251 13.87 4.98 -17.99
C ALA A 251 12.46 5.19 -17.36
N ALA A 252 11.43 4.51 -17.86
CA ALA A 252 10.09 4.57 -17.27
C ALA A 252 9.98 3.76 -15.97
N TYR A 253 10.93 2.84 -15.74
CA TYR A 253 10.91 1.85 -14.66
C TYR A 253 11.72 2.21 -13.41
N SER A 254 12.40 3.35 -13.35
CA SER A 254 13.06 3.75 -12.09
C SER A 254 12.05 4.42 -11.15
N PRO A 255 11.72 3.80 -9.99
CA PRO A 255 11.17 4.55 -8.88
C PRO A 255 12.25 5.56 -8.48
N SER A 256 11.87 6.82 -8.40
CA SER A 256 12.73 7.87 -7.84
C SER A 256 13.23 7.42 -6.47
N SER A 257 14.55 7.27 -6.36
CA SER A 257 15.25 7.13 -5.07
C SER A 257 15.06 8.38 -4.22
#